data_AF-A0A835XL21-F1
#
_entry.id   AF-A0A835XL21-F1
#
_cell.length_a   1.000
_cell.length_b   1.000
_cell.length_c   1.000
_cell.angle_alpha   90.00
_cell.angle_beta   90.00
_cell.angle_gamma   90.00
#
_symmetry.space_group_name_H-M   'P 1'
#
loop_
_entity.id
_entity.type
_entity.pdbx_description
1 polymer ?
#
loop_
_entity_poly.entity_id
_entity_poly.type
_entity_poly.pdbx_seq_one_letter_code
_entity_poly.pdbx_strand_id
1 'polypeptide(L)'
;MTPSGMAVVKMPCLPLPKHRGARMPGPCGPSAIVYVMQHLMALDKLSRECGFTDIIPRIWLAPVRGVVPGVGYPIDWWGLWMEYVEGISMENFLFRGRPRPIGRDTQIEIMNNKLNRTRVIHAAIFDLLTSQCDRHAQNIFIQEDGNIRLIDHDASLNHMSVTCGFDSVFVPTTAKYEVVRTANHWVLKLPGAETAPRLPAVDAQVLFDYRCYLPEGRDAMGTSYPPQAEACMRRIASMTPDQVKEYYGFTQTRVAFYLRTRAVDMLTKGYEWAAKYGQPRNANPRRYRMKPKCCELTLPKGPNPSIRCAHPYEPVWELPLGNPTTGKEWDKDRPDLGTYEGGTFPEDPPDAGLGGEGSAGWPPAPPAPPKKPRRPPRSPPRPQRPKASQ
;
A
#
# COMPACT_ATOMS: atom_id res chain seq x y z
N MET A 1 -18.17 3.76 -21.62
CA MET A 1 -18.35 2.33 -21.31
C MET A 1 -16.97 1.70 -21.23
N THR A 2 -16.75 0.74 -20.34
CA THR A 2 -15.45 0.07 -20.18
C THR A 2 -15.18 -0.85 -21.38
N PRO A 3 -13.92 -1.07 -21.79
CA PRO A 3 -13.62 -1.92 -22.95
C PRO A 3 -14.17 -3.36 -22.84
N SER A 4 -14.23 -3.90 -21.61
CA SER A 4 -14.75 -5.25 -21.34
C SER A 4 -16.28 -5.33 -21.28
N GLY A 5 -16.98 -4.19 -21.32
CA GLY A 5 -18.42 -4.13 -21.01
C GLY A 5 -18.76 -4.44 -19.54
N MET A 6 -17.75 -4.74 -18.70
CA MET A 6 -17.91 -5.04 -17.28
C MET A 6 -17.32 -3.93 -16.41
N ALA A 7 -17.93 -3.70 -15.26
CA ALA A 7 -17.46 -2.77 -14.25
C ALA A 7 -17.67 -3.37 -12.85
N VAL A 8 -16.84 -2.93 -11.91
CA VAL A 8 -16.98 -3.25 -10.49
C VAL A 8 -17.43 -1.98 -9.78
N VAL A 9 -18.22 -2.11 -8.71
CA VAL A 9 -18.62 -0.96 -7.90
C VAL A 9 -18.20 -1.14 -6.45
N LYS A 10 -17.40 -0.20 -5.92
CA LYS A 10 -17.05 -0.09 -4.51
C LYS A 10 -18.13 0.74 -3.81
N MET A 11 -18.85 0.10 -2.91
CA MET A 11 -19.87 0.73 -2.06
C MET A 11 -19.35 0.75 -0.62
N PRO A 12 -18.75 1.87 -0.18
CA PRO A 12 -18.28 1.98 1.19
C PRO A 12 -19.46 1.90 2.16
N CYS A 13 -19.24 1.21 3.28
CA CYS A 13 -20.11 1.28 4.44
C CYS A 13 -21.53 0.74 4.25
N LEU A 14 -21.70 -0.25 3.37
CA LEU A 14 -22.89 -1.10 3.38
C LEU A 14 -23.11 -1.67 4.79
N PRO A 15 -24.30 -1.54 5.38
CA PRO A 15 -24.61 -2.07 6.71
C PRO A 15 -24.85 -3.58 6.58
N LEU A 16 -23.83 -4.31 6.14
CA LEU A 16 -23.87 -5.75 5.89
C LEU A 16 -22.59 -6.38 6.48
N PRO A 17 -22.68 -7.59 7.05
CA PRO A 17 -21.50 -8.26 7.60
C PRO A 17 -20.63 -8.78 6.44
N LYS A 18 -19.30 -8.63 6.56
CA LYS A 18 -18.34 -9.09 5.53
C LYS A 18 -18.40 -10.62 5.30
N HIS A 19 -18.70 -11.37 6.35
CA HIS A 19 -18.93 -12.82 6.31
C HIS A 19 -19.95 -13.20 7.39
N ARG A 20 -20.53 -14.39 7.29
CA ARG A 20 -21.45 -14.92 8.32
C ARG A 20 -20.78 -14.86 9.69
N GLY A 21 -21.49 -14.31 10.68
CA GLY A 21 -20.97 -14.13 12.05
C GLY A 21 -20.04 -12.93 12.26
N ALA A 22 -19.66 -12.18 11.20
CA ALA A 22 -18.92 -10.92 11.38
C ALA A 22 -19.80 -9.89 12.09
N ARG A 23 -19.18 -9.04 12.91
CA ARG A 23 -19.85 -7.86 13.47
C ARG A 23 -20.30 -6.95 12.32
N MET A 24 -21.55 -6.51 12.38
CA MET A 24 -22.06 -5.50 11.47
C MET A 24 -21.17 -4.25 11.54
N PRO A 25 -20.62 -3.77 10.42
CA PRO A 25 -19.93 -2.49 10.42
C PRO A 25 -20.92 -1.43 10.89
N GLY A 26 -20.47 -0.55 11.79
CA GLY A 26 -21.26 0.63 12.13
C GLY A 26 -21.49 1.47 10.88
N PRO A 27 -22.63 2.19 10.77
CA PRO A 27 -22.84 3.08 9.63
C PRO A 27 -21.72 4.13 9.61
N CYS A 28 -21.09 4.30 8.45
CA CYS A 28 -20.19 5.43 8.27
C CYS A 28 -21.00 6.72 8.20
N GLY A 29 -20.42 7.82 8.66
CA GLY A 29 -20.99 9.13 8.41
C GLY A 29 -21.01 9.41 6.90
N PRO A 30 -22.06 10.05 6.35
CA PRO A 30 -22.11 10.42 4.93
C PRO A 30 -20.87 11.20 4.46
N SER A 31 -20.32 12.06 5.33
CA SER A 31 -19.08 12.81 5.07
C SER A 31 -17.86 11.92 4.84
N ALA A 32 -17.75 10.78 5.55
CA ALA A 32 -16.64 9.85 5.38
C ALA A 32 -16.71 9.12 4.02
N ILE A 33 -17.92 8.82 3.54
CA ILE A 33 -18.14 8.21 2.23
C ILE A 33 -17.71 9.18 1.12
N VAL A 34 -18.22 10.42 1.19
CA VAL A 34 -17.86 11.48 0.23
C VAL A 34 -16.35 11.72 0.23
N TYR A 35 -15.73 11.74 1.41
CA TYR A 35 -14.29 11.93 1.59
C TYR A 35 -13.46 10.88 0.83
N VAL A 36 -13.76 9.59 1.03
CA VAL A 36 -13.06 8.49 0.34
C VAL A 36 -13.32 8.51 -1.17
N MET A 37 -14.56 8.75 -1.58
CA MET A 37 -14.92 8.80 -3.00
C MET A 37 -14.19 9.94 -3.74
N GLN A 38 -14.18 11.15 -3.17
CA GLN A 38 -13.48 12.30 -3.77
C GLN A 38 -11.97 12.07 -3.83
N HIS A 39 -11.37 11.45 -2.80
CA HIS A 39 -9.96 11.09 -2.82
C HIS A 39 -9.61 10.12 -3.96
N LEU A 40 -10.39 9.06 -4.13
CA LEU A 40 -10.15 8.09 -5.21
C LEU A 40 -10.40 8.70 -6.60
N MET A 41 -11.38 9.59 -6.75
CA MET A 41 -11.59 10.35 -7.99
C MET A 41 -10.42 11.31 -8.29
N ALA A 42 -9.84 11.93 -7.26
CA ALA A 42 -8.65 12.77 -7.42
C ALA A 42 -7.42 11.97 -7.86
N LEU A 43 -7.23 10.76 -7.31
CA LEU A 43 -6.18 9.83 -7.76
C LEU A 43 -6.39 9.33 -9.19
N ASP A 44 -7.64 9.13 -9.62
CA ASP A 44 -7.97 8.82 -11.02
C ASP A 44 -7.62 9.96 -11.98
N LYS A 45 -7.83 11.21 -11.57
CA LYS A 45 -7.39 12.37 -12.35
C LYS A 45 -5.86 12.44 -12.41
N LEU A 46 -5.20 12.27 -11.26
CA LEU A 46 -3.75 12.23 -11.15
C LEU A 46 -3.14 11.13 -12.04
N SER A 47 -3.69 9.92 -12.02
CA SER A 47 -3.16 8.79 -12.79
C SER A 47 -3.20 9.04 -14.30
N ARG A 48 -4.23 9.74 -14.80
CA ARG A 48 -4.26 10.18 -16.22
C ARG A 48 -3.19 11.17 -16.56
N GLU A 49 -3.09 12.24 -15.77
CA GLU A 49 -2.15 13.32 -16.06
C GLU A 49 -0.71 12.82 -16.01
N CYS A 50 -0.40 11.95 -15.04
CA CYS A 50 0.93 11.40 -14.85
C CYS A 50 1.24 10.17 -15.71
N GLY A 51 0.30 9.65 -16.51
CA GLY A 51 0.57 8.54 -17.44
C GLY A 51 0.54 7.14 -16.84
N PHE A 52 -0.25 6.93 -15.78
CA PHE A 52 -0.38 5.66 -15.05
C PHE A 52 -1.68 4.89 -15.38
N THR A 53 -2.36 5.21 -16.48
CA THR A 53 -3.62 4.55 -16.88
C THR A 53 -3.45 3.11 -17.34
N ASP A 54 -2.21 2.68 -17.56
CA ASP A 54 -1.82 1.30 -17.85
C ASP A 54 -1.80 0.42 -16.59
N ILE A 55 -1.65 1.00 -15.40
CA ILE A 55 -1.63 0.30 -14.10
C ILE A 55 -2.82 0.62 -13.21
N ILE A 56 -3.41 1.82 -13.31
CA ILE A 56 -4.56 2.25 -12.48
C ILE A 56 -5.85 2.11 -13.31
N PRO A 57 -6.86 1.35 -12.82
CA PRO A 57 -8.16 1.28 -13.50
C PRO A 57 -8.87 2.63 -13.44
N ARG A 58 -9.64 2.97 -14.48
CA ARG A 58 -10.47 4.17 -14.49
C ARG A 58 -11.56 4.08 -13.44
N ILE A 59 -11.85 5.19 -12.77
CA ILE A 59 -12.87 5.29 -11.72
C ILE A 59 -13.86 6.43 -12.06
N TRP A 60 -15.14 6.23 -11.77
CA TRP A 60 -16.18 7.26 -11.90
C TRP A 60 -17.28 7.09 -10.86
N LEU A 61 -18.05 8.15 -10.65
CA LEU A 61 -19.24 8.12 -9.82
C LEU A 61 -20.47 7.91 -10.70
N ALA A 62 -21.35 6.98 -10.30
CA ALA A 62 -22.66 6.79 -10.90
C ALA A 62 -23.63 6.18 -9.88
N PRO A 63 -24.96 6.42 -10.00
CA PRO A 63 -25.94 5.81 -9.12
C PRO A 63 -25.93 4.29 -9.25
N VAL A 64 -26.14 3.61 -8.12
CA VAL A 64 -26.36 2.16 -8.01
C VAL A 64 -27.79 1.97 -7.55
N ARG A 65 -28.57 1.21 -8.33
CA ARG A 65 -29.93 0.81 -7.99
C ARG A 65 -30.03 -0.70 -8.10
N GLY A 66 -30.35 -1.36 -6.99
CA GLY A 66 -30.46 -2.81 -6.99
C GLY A 66 -30.66 -3.39 -5.60
N VAL A 67 -30.52 -4.72 -5.52
CA VAL A 67 -30.67 -5.49 -4.29
C VAL A 67 -29.45 -6.37 -4.13
N VAL A 68 -28.82 -6.35 -2.95
CA VAL A 68 -27.66 -7.20 -2.67
C VAL A 68 -28.09 -8.68 -2.71
N PRO A 69 -27.50 -9.50 -3.60
CA PRO A 69 -27.85 -10.91 -3.71
C PRO A 69 -27.66 -11.67 -2.40
N GLY A 70 -28.56 -12.60 -2.10
CA GLY A 70 -28.51 -13.45 -0.89
C GLY A 70 -28.85 -12.75 0.43
N VAL A 71 -28.90 -11.42 0.45
CA VAL A 71 -29.24 -10.63 1.66
C VAL A 71 -30.54 -9.86 1.50
N GLY A 72 -30.91 -9.47 0.28
CA GLY A 72 -32.14 -8.71 0.03
C GLY A 72 -32.05 -7.23 0.41
N TYR A 73 -30.85 -6.71 0.70
CA TYR A 73 -30.66 -5.31 1.08
C TYR A 73 -30.77 -4.38 -0.14
N PRO A 74 -31.75 -3.46 -0.18
CA PRO A 74 -31.88 -2.54 -1.30
C PRO A 74 -30.81 -1.45 -1.26
N ILE A 75 -30.32 -1.08 -2.44
CA ILE A 75 -29.35 -0.01 -2.65
C ILE A 75 -29.96 0.98 -3.62
N ASP A 76 -29.98 2.25 -3.22
CA ASP A 76 -30.28 3.41 -4.08
C ASP A 76 -29.41 4.59 -3.64
N TRP A 77 -28.15 4.59 -4.07
CA TRP A 77 -27.19 5.67 -3.78
C TRP A 77 -26.05 5.72 -4.80
N TRP A 78 -25.20 6.73 -4.72
CA TRP A 78 -23.98 6.82 -5.53
C TRP A 78 -22.98 5.73 -5.16
N GLY A 79 -22.47 5.03 -6.17
CA GLY A 79 -21.37 4.07 -6.05
C GLY A 79 -20.11 4.60 -6.72
N LEU A 80 -18.96 4.12 -6.24
CA LEU A 80 -17.68 4.35 -6.90
C LEU A 80 -17.45 3.21 -7.89
N TRP A 81 -17.75 3.46 -9.15
CA TRP A 81 -17.57 2.50 -10.22
C TRP A 81 -16.13 2.52 -10.71
N MET A 82 -15.63 1.36 -11.06
CA MET A 82 -14.28 1.17 -11.58
C MET A 82 -14.30 0.20 -12.74
N GLU A 83 -13.34 0.36 -13.65
CA GLU A 83 -13.07 -0.63 -14.67
C GLU A 83 -12.86 -2.01 -14.06
N TYR A 84 -13.43 -3.02 -14.71
CA TYR A 84 -13.08 -4.39 -14.40
C TYR A 84 -11.59 -4.61 -14.69
N VAL A 85 -10.87 -5.08 -13.68
CA VAL A 85 -9.45 -5.41 -13.79
C VAL A 85 -9.34 -6.89 -14.13
N GLU A 86 -8.89 -7.19 -15.35
CA GLU A 86 -8.59 -8.55 -15.78
C GLU A 86 -7.33 -9.08 -15.08
N GLY A 87 -7.33 -10.39 -14.84
CA GLY A 87 -6.24 -11.11 -14.17
C GLY A 87 -6.66 -11.69 -12.82
N ILE A 88 -5.69 -12.21 -12.08
CA ILE A 88 -5.88 -12.71 -10.72
C ILE A 88 -5.02 -11.91 -9.74
N SER A 89 -5.45 -11.82 -8.48
CA SER A 89 -4.61 -11.20 -7.45
C SER A 89 -3.30 -11.97 -7.30
N MET A 90 -2.21 -11.26 -6.98
CA MET A 90 -0.92 -11.90 -6.69
C MET A 90 -1.02 -12.90 -5.53
N GLU A 91 -1.90 -12.67 -4.55
CA GLU A 91 -2.14 -13.66 -3.49
C GLU A 91 -2.68 -15.00 -4.06
N ASN A 92 -3.59 -14.94 -5.03
CA ASN A 92 -4.09 -16.14 -5.70
C ASN A 92 -3.04 -16.76 -6.62
N PHE A 93 -2.26 -15.94 -7.33
CA PHE A 93 -1.16 -16.39 -8.17
C PHE A 93 -0.12 -17.19 -7.37
N LEU A 94 0.23 -16.73 -6.16
CA LEU A 94 1.31 -17.30 -5.36
C LEU A 94 0.85 -18.41 -4.41
N PHE A 95 -0.29 -18.22 -3.74
CA PHE A 95 -0.62 -18.99 -2.54
C PHE A 95 -2.01 -19.62 -2.53
N ARG A 96 -3.02 -18.90 -3.06
CA ARG A 96 -4.45 -19.21 -2.81
C ARG A 96 -5.27 -19.54 -4.05
N GLY A 97 -4.62 -19.82 -5.18
CA GLY A 97 -5.29 -20.27 -6.40
C GLY A 97 -6.19 -21.48 -6.13
N ARG A 98 -7.41 -21.44 -6.66
CA ARG A 98 -8.38 -22.56 -6.62
C ARG A 98 -8.65 -23.04 -8.05
N PRO A 99 -8.83 -24.35 -8.29
CA PRO A 99 -8.81 -25.47 -7.32
C PRO A 99 -7.40 -25.83 -6.84
N ARG A 100 -6.34 -25.37 -7.51
CA ARG A 100 -4.95 -25.51 -7.08
C ARG A 100 -4.18 -24.20 -7.31
N PRO A 101 -3.14 -23.92 -6.49
CA PRO A 101 -2.21 -22.83 -6.77
C PRO A 101 -1.51 -23.01 -8.12
N ILE A 102 -1.08 -21.91 -8.73
CA ILE A 102 -0.25 -21.95 -9.94
C ILE A 102 1.09 -22.60 -9.60
N GLY A 103 1.60 -23.47 -10.48
CA GLY A 103 2.87 -24.16 -10.27
C GLY A 103 4.06 -23.20 -10.24
N ARG A 104 5.09 -23.51 -9.44
CA ARG A 104 6.28 -22.66 -9.27
C ARG A 104 7.01 -22.40 -10.59
N ASP A 105 7.06 -23.38 -11.49
CA ASP A 105 7.67 -23.22 -12.81
C ASP A 105 6.93 -22.15 -13.64
N THR A 106 5.60 -22.20 -13.66
CA THR A 106 4.76 -21.19 -14.32
C THR A 106 4.88 -19.82 -13.66
N GLN A 107 4.98 -19.78 -12.32
CA GLN A 107 5.23 -18.53 -11.61
C GLN A 107 6.55 -17.89 -12.04
N ILE A 108 7.63 -18.69 -12.11
CA ILE A 108 8.95 -18.22 -12.56
C ILE A 108 8.91 -17.81 -14.03
N GLU A 109 8.26 -18.59 -14.90
CA GLU A 109 8.13 -18.26 -16.33
C GLU A 109 7.47 -16.89 -16.51
N ILE A 110 6.34 -16.65 -15.84
CA ILE A 110 5.63 -15.37 -15.93
C ILE A 110 6.49 -14.25 -15.35
N MET A 111 7.07 -14.44 -14.17
CA MET A 111 7.77 -13.37 -13.47
C MET A 111 9.14 -13.03 -14.12
N ASN A 112 9.89 -14.01 -14.61
CA ASN A 112 11.16 -13.77 -15.31
C ASN A 112 10.95 -13.25 -16.74
N ASN A 113 10.02 -13.85 -17.49
CA ASN A 113 10.00 -13.72 -18.95
C ASN A 113 8.84 -12.88 -19.49
N LYS A 114 7.72 -12.79 -18.77
CA LYS A 114 6.51 -12.09 -19.26
C LYS A 114 6.24 -10.79 -18.51
N LEU A 115 6.71 -10.66 -17.26
CA LEU A 115 6.42 -9.52 -16.41
C LEU A 115 6.70 -8.19 -17.13
N ASN A 116 5.68 -7.35 -17.23
CA ASN A 116 5.79 -6.07 -17.88
C ASN A 116 6.62 -5.10 -17.04
N ARG A 117 7.89 -4.97 -17.43
CA ARG A 117 8.92 -4.16 -16.77
C ARG A 117 8.53 -2.68 -16.66
N THR A 118 7.95 -2.10 -17.71
CA THR A 118 7.47 -0.71 -17.72
C THR A 118 6.41 -0.48 -16.66
N ARG A 119 5.46 -1.41 -16.51
CA ARG A 119 4.41 -1.31 -15.49
C ARG A 119 4.93 -1.42 -14.07
N VAL A 120 6.00 -2.19 -13.84
CA VAL A 120 6.68 -2.23 -12.53
C VAL A 120 7.29 -0.87 -12.21
N ILE A 121 7.98 -0.23 -13.17
CA ILE A 121 8.51 1.13 -13.00
C ILE A 121 7.37 2.12 -12.70
N HIS A 122 6.29 2.09 -13.48
CA HIS A 122 5.12 2.95 -13.26
C HIS A 122 4.50 2.73 -11.87
N ALA A 123 4.41 1.47 -11.42
CA ALA A 123 3.85 1.12 -10.11
C ALA A 123 4.71 1.68 -8.97
N ALA A 124 6.04 1.56 -9.07
CA ALA A 124 6.97 2.11 -8.11
C ALA A 124 6.86 3.65 -8.02
N ILE A 125 6.84 4.33 -9.17
CA ILE A 125 6.67 5.80 -9.23
C ILE A 125 5.32 6.21 -8.65
N PHE A 126 4.23 5.56 -9.03
CA PHE A 126 2.89 5.87 -8.55
C PHE A 126 2.78 5.68 -7.03
N ASP A 127 3.23 4.54 -6.51
CA ASP A 127 3.14 4.24 -5.08
C ASP A 127 4.00 5.20 -4.24
N LEU A 128 5.19 5.59 -4.72
CA LEU A 128 6.01 6.60 -4.02
C LEU A 128 5.39 7.99 -4.12
N LEU A 129 4.98 8.43 -5.33
CA LEU A 129 4.39 9.76 -5.57
C LEU A 129 3.11 9.97 -4.75
N THR A 130 2.28 8.94 -4.66
CA THR A 130 1.03 8.96 -3.90
C THR A 130 1.19 8.52 -2.47
N SER A 131 2.40 8.15 -2.02
CA SER A 131 2.61 7.68 -0.65
C SER A 131 1.64 6.55 -0.27
N GLN A 132 1.48 5.56 -1.16
CA GLN A 132 0.58 4.43 -0.95
C GLN A 132 1.06 3.56 0.22
N CYS A 133 0.16 3.19 1.13
CA CYS A 133 0.48 2.51 2.39
C CYS A 133 -0.03 1.08 2.53
N ASP A 134 -0.68 0.54 1.51
CA ASP A 134 -1.18 -0.82 1.55
C ASP A 134 -0.99 -1.55 0.22
N ARG A 135 0.17 -1.38 -0.43
CA ARG A 135 0.47 -2.18 -1.62
C ARG A 135 1.02 -3.55 -1.24
N HIS A 136 0.19 -4.57 -1.33
CA HIS A 136 0.55 -5.98 -1.13
C HIS A 136 -0.14 -6.89 -2.14
N ALA A 137 0.10 -8.20 -2.05
CA ALA A 137 -0.32 -9.20 -3.04
C ALA A 137 -1.85 -9.25 -3.34
N GLN A 138 -2.72 -8.74 -2.45
CA GLN A 138 -4.16 -8.71 -2.72
C GLN A 138 -4.56 -7.49 -3.57
N ASN A 139 -3.71 -6.46 -3.58
CA ASN A 139 -3.95 -5.17 -4.24
C ASN A 139 -3.18 -5.03 -5.56
N ILE A 140 -2.65 -6.15 -6.07
CA ILE A 140 -1.95 -6.28 -7.35
C ILE A 140 -2.59 -7.43 -8.09
N PHE A 141 -3.02 -7.18 -9.33
CA PHE A 141 -3.51 -8.18 -10.24
C PHE A 141 -2.46 -8.42 -11.33
N ILE A 142 -2.25 -9.68 -11.67
CA ILE A 142 -1.36 -10.10 -12.75
C ILE A 142 -2.16 -10.85 -13.82
N GLN A 143 -1.80 -10.59 -15.06
CA GLN A 143 -2.35 -11.23 -16.25
C GLN A 143 -1.37 -12.27 -16.80
N GLU A 144 -1.85 -13.17 -17.64
CA GLU A 144 -1.04 -14.25 -18.22
C GLU A 144 0.11 -13.73 -19.08
N ASP A 145 -0.07 -12.57 -19.71
CA ASP A 145 0.94 -11.86 -20.49
C ASP A 145 1.93 -11.05 -19.61
N GLY A 146 1.83 -11.17 -18.28
CA GLY A 146 2.69 -10.49 -17.32
C GLY A 146 2.35 -9.02 -17.09
N ASN A 147 1.26 -8.51 -17.65
CA ASN A 147 0.76 -7.18 -17.29
C ASN A 147 0.24 -7.15 -15.86
N ILE A 148 0.52 -6.04 -15.16
CA ILE A 148 -0.01 -5.79 -13.82
C ILE A 148 -1.01 -4.63 -13.79
N ARG A 149 -1.92 -4.71 -12.82
CA ARG A 149 -2.91 -3.68 -12.50
C ARG A 149 -3.03 -3.54 -10.99
N LEU A 150 -3.26 -2.32 -10.53
CA LEU A 150 -3.23 -1.97 -9.12
C LEU A 150 -4.61 -1.49 -8.66
N ILE A 151 -5.06 -1.96 -7.50
CA ILE A 151 -6.33 -1.54 -6.89
C ILE A 151 -6.11 -1.04 -5.45
N ASP A 152 -7.20 -0.60 -4.81
CA ASP A 152 -7.26 -0.21 -3.39
C ASP A 152 -6.26 0.91 -3.00
N HIS A 153 -6.43 2.07 -3.64
CA HIS A 153 -5.57 3.25 -3.48
C HIS A 153 -6.03 4.22 -2.38
N ASP A 154 -6.95 3.81 -1.53
CA ASP A 154 -7.56 4.67 -0.49
C ASP A 154 -6.60 4.93 0.68
N ALA A 155 -5.64 4.04 0.92
CA ALA A 155 -4.57 4.20 1.90
C ALA A 155 -3.37 5.02 1.38
N SER A 156 -3.59 6.11 0.64
CA SER A 156 -2.52 6.94 0.08
C SER A 156 -2.47 8.35 0.70
N LEU A 157 -1.34 9.05 0.55
CA LEU A 157 -1.14 10.45 0.95
C LEU A 157 -1.54 10.76 2.40
N ASN A 158 -1.32 9.83 3.34
CA ASN A 158 -1.75 9.97 4.75
C ASN A 158 -3.27 10.24 4.92
N HIS A 159 -4.09 9.86 3.94
CA HIS A 159 -5.54 10.10 3.96
C HIS A 159 -6.24 9.28 5.05
N MET A 160 -5.95 7.98 5.12
CA MET A 160 -6.61 7.03 6.05
C MET A 160 -5.75 6.67 7.27
N SER A 161 -4.43 6.66 7.12
CA SER A 161 -3.49 6.32 8.18
C SER A 161 -2.43 7.41 8.25
N VAL A 162 -2.39 8.16 9.35
CA VAL A 162 -1.39 9.22 9.56
C VAL A 162 0.00 8.69 9.92
N THR A 163 0.11 7.39 10.25
CA THR A 163 1.35 6.78 10.71
C THR A 163 2.14 6.10 9.61
N CYS A 164 1.66 6.13 8.38
CA CYS A 164 2.32 5.53 7.23
C CYS A 164 2.67 6.59 6.18
N GLY A 165 3.96 6.76 5.94
CA GLY A 165 4.46 7.62 4.88
C GLY A 165 4.36 6.98 3.49
N PHE A 166 4.64 5.69 3.37
CA PHE A 166 4.35 4.81 2.22
C PHE A 166 4.78 3.37 2.56
N ASP A 167 4.17 2.36 1.96
CA ASP A 167 4.47 0.95 2.20
C ASP A 167 4.07 0.12 0.97
N SER A 168 5.06 -0.40 0.24
CA SER A 168 4.84 -1.02 -1.07
C SER A 168 5.85 -2.09 -1.45
N VAL A 169 5.35 -3.21 -1.98
CA VAL A 169 6.20 -4.29 -2.54
C VAL A 169 7.04 -3.85 -3.74
N PHE A 170 6.76 -2.71 -4.36
CA PHE A 170 7.59 -2.19 -5.47
C PHE A 170 8.80 -1.39 -4.98
N VAL A 171 8.86 -1.06 -3.67
CA VAL A 171 9.87 -0.15 -3.13
C VAL A 171 10.67 -0.82 -2.00
N PRO A 172 11.97 -1.10 -2.21
CA PRO A 172 12.83 -1.93 -1.36
C PRO A 172 13.24 -1.35 0.01
N THR A 173 12.60 -0.27 0.46
CA THR A 173 12.82 0.38 1.77
C THR A 173 11.59 0.29 2.69
N THR A 174 10.61 -0.54 2.33
CA THR A 174 9.30 -0.61 2.99
C THR A 174 9.06 -1.95 3.69
N ALA A 175 8.07 -1.97 4.60
CA ALA A 175 7.71 -3.19 5.30
C ALA A 175 7.14 -4.23 4.34
N LYS A 176 6.29 -3.84 3.38
CA LYS A 176 5.70 -4.79 2.42
C LYS A 176 6.76 -5.47 1.56
N TYR A 177 7.78 -4.76 1.11
CA TYR A 177 8.90 -5.38 0.40
C TYR A 177 9.66 -6.37 1.30
N GLU A 178 9.89 -6.00 2.56
CA GLU A 178 10.55 -6.90 3.51
C GLU A 178 9.72 -8.14 3.84
N VAL A 179 8.39 -8.03 3.85
CA VAL A 179 7.50 -9.19 4.01
C VAL A 179 7.67 -10.17 2.85
N VAL A 180 7.79 -9.66 1.63
CA VAL A 180 8.03 -10.46 0.42
C VAL A 180 9.39 -11.15 0.48
N ARG A 181 10.44 -10.44 0.92
CA ARG A 181 11.79 -11.00 1.03
C ARG A 181 11.94 -12.04 2.13
N THR A 182 11.23 -11.85 3.25
CA THR A 182 11.45 -12.58 4.49
C THR A 182 10.22 -13.40 4.86
N ALA A 183 9.32 -12.81 5.64
CA ALA A 183 7.95 -13.24 5.89
C ALA A 183 7.28 -12.21 6.81
N ASN A 184 5.96 -12.19 6.82
CA ASN A 184 5.20 -11.28 7.68
C ASN A 184 5.49 -11.48 9.18
N HIS A 185 5.69 -12.72 9.63
CA HIS A 185 5.95 -12.99 11.05
C HIS A 185 7.30 -12.42 11.51
N TRP A 186 8.32 -12.42 10.63
CA TRP A 186 9.63 -11.85 10.89
C TRP A 186 9.56 -10.33 10.95
N VAL A 187 8.98 -9.69 9.92
CA VAL A 187 8.85 -8.23 9.85
C VAL A 187 8.03 -7.67 11.01
N LEU A 188 6.95 -8.36 11.42
CA LEU A 188 6.12 -7.98 12.56
C LEU A 188 6.70 -8.42 13.92
N LYS A 189 7.83 -9.13 13.92
CA LYS A 189 8.50 -9.65 15.13
C LYS A 189 7.52 -10.44 16.01
N LEU A 190 6.75 -11.35 15.42
CA LEU A 190 5.75 -12.18 16.10
C LEU A 190 6.44 -13.27 16.97
N PRO A 191 5.74 -13.90 17.93
CA PRO A 191 6.33 -15.01 18.68
C PRO A 191 6.82 -16.12 17.74
N GLY A 192 8.03 -16.67 17.97
CA GLY A 192 8.63 -17.66 17.09
C GLY A 192 9.47 -17.08 15.95
N ALA A 193 9.58 -15.74 15.86
CA ALA A 193 10.43 -15.06 14.89
C ALA A 193 11.88 -14.93 15.37
N GLU A 194 12.33 -15.60 16.43
CA GLU A 194 13.71 -15.50 16.92
C GLU A 194 14.72 -16.14 15.95
N THR A 195 14.25 -17.10 15.14
CA THR A 195 15.03 -17.68 14.05
C THR A 195 14.79 -16.91 12.76
N ALA A 196 15.86 -16.37 12.18
CA ALA A 196 15.82 -15.79 10.84
C ALA A 196 15.21 -16.78 9.84
N PRO A 197 14.45 -16.31 8.82
CA PRO A 197 13.90 -17.18 7.80
C PRO A 197 14.98 -18.08 7.21
N ARG A 198 14.67 -19.38 7.06
CA ARG A 198 15.61 -20.34 6.50
C ARG A 198 15.89 -19.98 5.04
N LEU A 199 17.13 -19.54 4.78
CA LEU A 199 17.68 -19.34 3.45
C LEU A 199 17.53 -20.62 2.59
N PRO A 200 17.48 -20.51 1.26
CA PRO A 200 17.50 -19.29 0.43
C PRO A 200 16.18 -19.05 -0.32
N ALA A 201 15.04 -19.48 0.24
CA ALA A 201 13.76 -19.33 -0.43
C ALA A 201 13.31 -17.86 -0.48
N VAL A 202 12.90 -17.39 -1.67
CA VAL A 202 12.30 -16.06 -1.87
C VAL A 202 10.90 -16.19 -2.47
N ASP A 203 10.03 -15.21 -2.18
CA ASP A 203 8.74 -15.05 -2.87
C ASP A 203 8.98 -14.47 -4.27
N ALA A 204 8.26 -14.94 -5.29
CA ALA A 204 8.43 -14.46 -6.66
C ALA A 204 8.17 -12.95 -6.82
N GLN A 205 7.41 -12.33 -5.92
CA GLN A 205 7.20 -10.88 -5.87
C GLN A 205 8.48 -10.06 -5.61
N VAL A 206 9.62 -10.67 -5.24
CA VAL A 206 10.90 -9.94 -5.17
C VAL A 206 11.27 -9.32 -6.52
N LEU A 207 10.78 -9.89 -7.64
CA LEU A 207 10.92 -9.30 -8.96
C LEU A 207 10.10 -8.02 -9.16
N PHE A 208 9.30 -7.57 -8.20
CA PHE A 208 8.68 -6.24 -8.25
C PHE A 208 9.63 -5.10 -7.87
N ASP A 209 10.89 -5.41 -7.51
CA ASP A 209 11.93 -4.40 -7.33
C ASP A 209 12.21 -3.64 -8.64
N TYR A 210 11.81 -2.37 -8.68
CA TYR A 210 11.96 -1.51 -9.87
C TYR A 210 13.41 -1.41 -10.36
N ARG A 211 14.41 -1.61 -9.47
CA ARG A 211 15.84 -1.51 -9.81
C ARG A 211 16.29 -2.59 -10.79
N CYS A 212 15.52 -3.65 -10.94
CA CYS A 212 15.77 -4.70 -11.94
C CYS A 212 15.40 -4.29 -13.37
N TYR A 213 14.69 -3.16 -13.53
CA TYR A 213 14.10 -2.74 -14.81
C TYR A 213 14.52 -1.34 -15.24
N LEU A 214 15.53 -0.79 -14.56
CA LEU A 214 16.17 0.43 -15.01
C LEU A 214 17.02 0.16 -16.26
N PRO A 215 17.27 1.19 -17.09
CA PRO A 215 18.20 1.08 -18.22
C PRO A 215 19.57 0.53 -17.80
N GLU A 216 20.24 -0.17 -18.72
CA GLU A 216 21.52 -0.85 -18.43
C GLU A 216 22.54 0.06 -17.75
N GLY A 217 23.25 -0.49 -16.75
CA GLY A 217 24.25 0.22 -15.96
C GLY A 217 23.70 1.13 -14.86
N ARG A 218 22.38 1.19 -14.65
CA ARG A 218 21.77 1.99 -13.56
C ARG A 218 21.31 1.13 -12.39
N ASP A 219 21.71 1.55 -11.19
CA ASP A 219 21.25 0.95 -9.92
C ASP A 219 20.20 1.79 -9.18
N ALA A 220 19.94 3.01 -9.66
CA ALA A 220 19.00 3.96 -9.10
C ALA A 220 18.23 4.70 -10.22
N MET A 221 16.96 5.00 -9.96
CA MET A 221 16.10 5.80 -10.84
C MET A 221 16.51 7.28 -10.81
N GLY A 222 16.91 7.79 -9.65
CA GLY A 222 17.27 9.20 -9.49
C GLY A 222 16.14 10.12 -9.92
N THR A 223 16.43 11.07 -10.81
CA THR A 223 15.45 12.01 -11.38
C THR A 223 14.99 11.63 -12.79
N SER A 224 15.36 10.44 -13.29
CA SER A 224 15.05 9.98 -14.65
C SER A 224 13.69 9.31 -14.70
N TYR A 225 12.63 10.12 -14.72
CA TYR A 225 11.25 9.64 -14.79
C TYR A 225 10.75 9.54 -16.24
N PRO A 226 9.72 8.72 -16.52
CA PRO A 226 9.00 8.79 -17.78
C PRO A 226 8.52 10.23 -18.06
N PRO A 227 8.62 10.75 -19.30
CA PRO A 227 8.38 12.16 -19.61
C PRO A 227 7.02 12.69 -19.12
N GLN A 228 5.97 11.87 -19.22
CA GLN A 228 4.63 12.25 -18.77
C GLN A 228 4.55 12.36 -17.23
N ALA A 229 5.16 11.41 -16.51
CA ALA A 229 5.23 11.45 -15.05
C ALA A 229 6.05 12.65 -14.56
N GLU A 230 7.17 12.94 -15.23
CA GLU A 230 8.00 14.12 -14.93
C GLU A 230 7.23 15.43 -15.13
N ALA A 231 6.57 15.59 -16.29
CA ALA A 231 5.79 16.79 -16.59
C ALA A 231 4.65 17.00 -15.59
N CYS A 232 3.96 15.91 -15.21
CA CYS A 232 2.94 15.91 -14.18
C CYS A 232 3.50 16.36 -12.82
N MET A 233 4.62 15.76 -12.37
CA MET A 233 5.29 16.16 -11.12
C MET A 233 5.74 17.62 -11.14
N ARG A 234 6.24 18.14 -12.27
CA ARG A 234 6.66 19.55 -12.40
C ARG A 234 5.48 20.50 -12.22
N ARG A 235 4.32 20.17 -12.80
CA ARG A 235 3.07 20.92 -12.59
C ARG A 235 2.62 20.88 -11.12
N ILE A 236 2.66 19.71 -10.51
CA ILE A 236 2.32 19.56 -9.09
C ILE A 236 3.24 20.43 -8.23
N ALA A 237 4.55 20.38 -8.48
CA ALA A 237 5.56 21.14 -7.75
C ALA A 237 5.43 22.66 -7.91
N SER A 238 4.95 23.13 -9.08
CA SER A 238 4.74 24.56 -9.35
C SER A 238 3.48 25.14 -8.71
N MET A 239 2.55 24.30 -8.26
CA MET A 239 1.33 24.73 -7.58
C MET A 239 1.54 24.90 -6.07
N THR A 240 0.73 25.73 -5.42
CA THR A 240 0.58 25.72 -3.95
C THR A 240 -0.26 24.51 -3.51
N PRO A 241 -0.19 24.09 -2.24
CA PRO A 241 -1.05 23.01 -1.73
C PRO A 241 -2.56 23.25 -1.97
N ASP A 242 -3.05 24.47 -1.83
CA ASP A 242 -4.46 24.79 -2.09
C ASP A 242 -4.80 24.72 -3.58
N GLN A 243 -3.88 25.13 -4.47
CA GLN A 243 -4.04 24.93 -5.91
C GLN A 243 -4.06 23.45 -6.28
N VAL A 244 -3.17 22.62 -5.71
CA VAL A 244 -3.18 21.16 -5.91
C VAL A 244 -4.51 20.56 -5.43
N LYS A 245 -4.99 20.99 -4.26
CA LYS A 245 -6.26 20.53 -3.69
C LYS A 245 -7.42 20.82 -4.65
N GLU A 246 -7.56 22.07 -5.08
CA GLU A 246 -8.64 22.51 -5.96
C GLU A 246 -8.54 21.85 -7.33
N TYR A 247 -7.33 21.83 -7.90
CA TYR A 247 -7.11 21.29 -9.23
C TYR A 247 -7.44 19.79 -9.30
N TYR A 248 -6.97 18.98 -8.35
CA TYR A 248 -7.25 17.53 -8.36
C TYR A 248 -8.59 17.16 -7.71
N GLY A 249 -9.21 18.06 -6.95
CA GLY A 249 -10.45 17.79 -6.21
C GLY A 249 -10.22 17.02 -4.90
N PHE A 250 -9.04 17.18 -4.28
CA PHE A 250 -8.82 16.63 -2.95
C PHE A 250 -9.66 17.38 -1.91
N THR A 251 -10.08 16.67 -0.88
CA THR A 251 -10.92 17.20 0.20
C THR A 251 -10.13 17.97 1.26
N GLN A 252 -8.84 17.65 1.41
CA GLN A 252 -7.98 18.24 2.45
C GLN A 252 -6.70 18.83 1.85
N THR A 253 -6.37 20.05 2.27
CA THR A 253 -5.10 20.72 1.90
C THR A 253 -3.89 19.90 2.34
N ARG A 254 -3.98 19.16 3.46
CA ARG A 254 -2.91 18.27 3.94
C ARG A 254 -2.54 17.18 2.91
N VAL A 255 -3.54 16.56 2.28
CA VAL A 255 -3.32 15.52 1.26
C VAL A 255 -2.60 16.11 0.05
N ALA A 256 -3.06 17.28 -0.39
CA ALA A 256 -2.45 18.03 -1.49
C ALA A 256 -1.02 18.50 -1.17
N PHE A 257 -0.76 18.93 0.07
CA PHE A 257 0.58 19.26 0.57
C PHE A 257 1.53 18.07 0.47
N TYR A 258 1.09 16.86 0.85
CA TYR A 258 1.91 15.66 0.76
C TYR A 258 2.22 15.27 -0.69
N LEU A 259 1.23 15.29 -1.58
CA LEU A 259 1.45 15.03 -3.00
C LEU A 259 2.46 16.02 -3.59
N ARG A 260 2.32 17.31 -3.25
CA ARG A 260 3.24 18.36 -3.68
C ARG A 260 4.65 18.14 -3.16
N THR A 261 4.80 17.96 -1.85
CA THR A 261 6.11 17.76 -1.21
C THR A 261 6.81 16.55 -1.80
N ARG A 262 6.09 15.45 -2.01
CA ARG A 262 6.62 14.24 -2.63
C ARG A 262 7.09 14.50 -4.06
N ALA A 263 6.30 15.18 -4.88
CA ALA A 263 6.68 15.55 -6.25
C ALA A 263 7.95 16.43 -6.27
N VAL A 264 8.06 17.40 -5.36
CA VAL A 264 9.24 18.26 -5.21
C VAL A 264 10.47 17.43 -4.83
N ASP A 265 10.37 16.58 -3.81
CA ASP A 265 11.50 15.74 -3.36
C ASP A 265 11.96 14.79 -4.48
N MET A 266 11.01 14.15 -5.18
CA MET A 266 11.31 13.27 -6.31
C MET A 266 12.02 14.00 -7.45
N LEU A 267 11.61 15.22 -7.80
CA LEU A 267 12.23 16.01 -8.87
C LEU A 267 13.58 16.60 -8.50
N THR A 268 13.75 17.04 -7.26
CA THR A 268 14.92 17.82 -6.84
C THR A 268 16.02 16.97 -6.21
N LYS A 269 15.67 15.85 -5.58
CA LYS A 269 16.60 14.99 -4.84
C LYS A 269 16.63 13.55 -5.38
N GLY A 270 15.67 13.17 -6.21
CA GLY A 270 15.58 11.85 -6.83
C GLY A 270 14.71 10.86 -6.06
N TYR A 271 14.35 9.77 -6.74
CA TYR A 271 13.43 8.74 -6.28
C TYR A 271 13.91 8.08 -4.98
N GLU A 272 15.16 7.64 -4.93
CA GLU A 272 15.74 6.93 -3.78
C GLU A 272 15.79 7.85 -2.55
N TRP A 273 16.20 9.11 -2.75
CA TRP A 273 16.19 10.09 -1.66
C TRP A 273 14.79 10.31 -1.14
N ALA A 274 13.81 10.51 -2.03
CA ALA A 274 12.42 10.68 -1.63
C ALA A 274 11.93 9.45 -0.85
N ALA A 275 12.18 8.24 -1.32
CA ALA A 275 11.80 7.01 -0.61
C ALA A 275 12.44 6.90 0.79
N LYS A 276 13.70 7.31 0.94
CA LYS A 276 14.41 7.21 2.23
C LYS A 276 14.04 8.33 3.21
N TYR A 277 13.89 9.56 2.72
CA TYR A 277 13.91 10.78 3.53
C TYR A 277 12.71 11.71 3.32
N GLY A 278 12.03 11.61 2.18
CA GLY A 278 10.95 12.52 1.79
C GLY A 278 9.66 12.34 2.59
N GLN A 279 8.89 13.44 2.69
CA GLN A 279 7.62 13.47 3.41
C GLN A 279 6.43 13.13 2.49
N PRO A 280 5.36 12.48 2.99
CA PRO A 280 5.21 11.95 4.35
C PRO A 280 6.12 10.75 4.58
N ARG A 281 6.76 10.69 5.75
CA ARG A 281 7.76 9.68 6.08
C ARG A 281 7.19 8.61 7.03
N ASN A 282 7.61 7.36 6.85
CA ASN A 282 7.32 6.29 7.81
C ASN A 282 7.96 6.60 9.18
N ALA A 283 7.32 6.14 10.25
CA ALA A 283 7.97 6.10 11.56
C ALA A 283 9.20 5.18 11.53
N ASN A 284 10.22 5.46 12.35
CA ASN A 284 11.50 4.73 12.34
C ASN A 284 11.31 3.19 12.38
N PRO A 285 10.43 2.60 13.21
CA PRO A 285 10.23 1.14 13.23
C PRO A 285 9.71 0.52 11.92
N ARG A 286 9.37 1.34 10.91
CA ARG A 286 8.90 0.95 9.57
C ARG A 286 9.82 1.44 8.44
N ARG A 287 11.04 1.87 8.75
CA ARG A 287 12.02 2.38 7.77
C ARG A 287 13.12 1.36 7.56
N TYR A 288 13.04 0.62 6.45
CA TYR A 288 13.93 -0.50 6.17
C TYR A 288 15.10 -0.07 5.28
N ARG A 289 16.27 -0.67 5.52
CA ARG A 289 17.46 -0.44 4.70
C ARG A 289 17.28 -1.02 3.31
N MET A 290 17.97 -0.42 2.34
CA MET A 290 17.98 -0.89 0.97
C MET A 290 18.62 -2.29 0.91
N LYS A 291 17.88 -3.29 0.40
CA LYS A 291 18.40 -4.67 0.27
C LYS A 291 19.01 -4.93 -1.10
N PRO A 292 19.86 -5.97 -1.24
CA PRO A 292 20.24 -6.48 -2.55
C PRO A 292 18.99 -6.78 -3.39
N LYS A 293 19.05 -6.43 -4.69
CA LYS A 293 17.99 -6.75 -5.65
C LYS A 293 18.10 -8.20 -6.10
N CYS A 294 16.97 -8.84 -6.34
CA CYS A 294 16.87 -10.17 -6.94
C CYS A 294 16.19 -9.97 -8.28
N CYS A 295 16.92 -10.13 -9.40
CA CYS A 295 16.40 -9.74 -10.72
C CYS A 295 16.08 -10.90 -11.65
N GLU A 296 16.31 -12.12 -11.19
CA GLU A 296 15.98 -13.34 -11.90
C GLU A 296 15.76 -14.46 -10.89
N LEU A 297 14.75 -15.29 -11.13
CA LEU A 297 14.39 -16.42 -10.28
C LEU A 297 14.81 -17.74 -10.91
N THR A 298 15.11 -18.72 -10.07
CA THR A 298 15.38 -20.11 -10.46
C THR A 298 14.69 -21.08 -9.50
N LEU A 299 14.39 -22.28 -10.00
CA LEU A 299 13.88 -23.40 -9.21
C LEU A 299 14.89 -24.55 -9.28
N PRO A 300 15.84 -24.64 -8.33
CA PRO A 300 16.81 -25.72 -8.33
C PRO A 300 16.12 -27.07 -8.16
N LYS A 301 16.59 -28.07 -8.90
CA LYS A 301 16.13 -29.47 -8.75
C LYS A 301 16.50 -29.98 -7.36
N GLY A 302 15.58 -30.68 -6.70
CA GLY A 302 15.82 -31.29 -5.40
C GLY A 302 14.54 -31.81 -4.76
N PRO A 303 14.64 -32.48 -3.59
CA PRO A 303 13.49 -33.05 -2.89
C PRO A 303 12.52 -31.98 -2.37
N ASN A 304 13.00 -30.76 -2.13
CA ASN A 304 12.21 -29.61 -1.70
C ASN A 304 12.60 -28.36 -2.53
N PRO A 305 12.20 -28.29 -3.81
CA PRO A 305 12.63 -27.21 -4.69
C PRO A 305 12.00 -25.90 -4.24
N SER A 306 12.79 -24.93 -3.81
CA SER A 306 12.31 -23.59 -3.44
C SER A 306 12.76 -22.56 -4.47
N ILE A 307 11.95 -21.53 -4.71
CA ILE A 307 12.32 -20.41 -5.58
C ILE A 307 13.50 -19.68 -4.94
N ARG A 308 14.52 -19.37 -5.74
CA ARG A 308 15.74 -18.64 -5.33
C ARG A 308 16.07 -17.57 -6.36
N CYS A 309 16.91 -16.62 -6.00
CA CYS A 309 17.56 -15.75 -6.98
C CYS A 309 18.55 -16.56 -7.82
N ALA A 310 18.62 -16.26 -9.13
CA ALA A 310 19.51 -16.95 -10.07
C ALA A 310 20.98 -16.48 -10.00
N HIS A 311 21.25 -15.42 -9.24
CA HIS A 311 22.59 -14.88 -8.97
C HIS A 311 22.92 -14.97 -7.48
N PRO A 312 24.20 -14.78 -7.08
CA PRO A 312 24.56 -14.65 -5.68
C PRO A 312 23.66 -13.61 -4.99
N TYR A 313 22.93 -14.06 -3.97
CA TYR A 313 21.95 -13.27 -3.25
C TYR A 313 22.16 -13.51 -1.76
N GLU A 314 22.76 -12.52 -1.11
CA GLU A 314 23.11 -12.56 0.31
C GLU A 314 22.25 -11.55 1.08
N PRO A 315 20.99 -11.92 1.42
CA PRO A 315 20.10 -11.01 2.12
C PRO A 315 20.57 -10.80 3.57
N VAL A 316 20.60 -9.54 4.00
CA VAL A 316 20.90 -9.19 5.40
C VAL A 316 19.63 -9.24 6.25
N TRP A 317 19.67 -10.02 7.33
CA TRP A 317 18.56 -10.27 8.28
C TRP A 317 18.53 -9.27 9.42
N GLU A 318 18.42 -8.00 9.07
CA GLU A 318 18.33 -6.90 10.02
C GLU A 318 16.90 -6.32 10.00
N LEU A 319 16.44 -5.84 11.16
CA LEU A 319 15.15 -5.18 11.31
C LEU A 319 15.33 -3.84 12.04
N PRO A 320 14.50 -2.81 11.75
CA PRO A 320 14.48 -1.59 12.53
C PRO A 320 14.10 -1.88 13.99
N LEU A 321 14.68 -1.17 14.95
CA LEU A 321 14.22 -1.15 16.35
C LEU A 321 12.81 -0.55 16.46
N GLY A 322 12.06 -1.00 17.47
CA GLY A 322 10.70 -0.58 17.80
C GLY A 322 9.59 -1.47 17.25
N ASN A 323 8.34 -1.11 17.56
CA ASN A 323 7.15 -1.85 17.15
C ASN A 323 6.71 -1.43 15.72
N PRO A 324 6.81 -2.32 14.72
CA PRO A 324 6.43 -2.02 13.34
C PRO A 324 4.91 -1.87 13.16
N THR A 325 4.09 -2.45 14.04
CA THR A 325 2.63 -2.32 13.98
C THR A 325 2.18 -0.93 14.41
N THR A 326 2.76 -0.38 15.47
CA THR A 326 2.36 0.93 16.01
C THR A 326 3.21 2.08 15.49
N GLY A 327 4.42 1.79 14.98
CA GLY A 327 5.41 2.80 14.61
C GLY A 327 6.07 3.47 15.83
N LYS A 328 5.96 2.87 17.02
CA LYS A 328 6.49 3.41 18.28
C LYS A 328 7.64 2.56 18.83
N GLU A 329 8.18 2.95 19.98
CA GLU A 329 9.07 2.10 20.78
C GLU A 329 8.46 0.71 21.02
N TRP A 330 9.35 -0.25 21.25
CA TRP A 330 8.96 -1.62 21.49
C TRP A 330 8.14 -1.75 22.77
N ASP A 331 6.97 -2.36 22.68
CA ASP A 331 5.95 -2.38 23.75
C ASP A 331 5.53 -3.81 24.15
N LYS A 332 6.35 -4.82 23.82
CA LYS A 332 6.08 -6.23 24.14
C LYS A 332 6.90 -6.70 25.32
N ASP A 333 6.42 -7.75 25.96
CA ASP A 333 7.00 -8.44 27.12
C ASP A 333 8.19 -9.35 26.77
N ARG A 334 8.76 -9.20 25.58
CA ARG A 334 9.92 -9.95 25.07
C ARG A 334 10.97 -8.99 24.50
N PRO A 335 12.22 -9.44 24.25
CA PRO A 335 13.22 -8.60 23.61
C PRO A 335 12.79 -8.13 22.22
N ASP A 336 13.26 -6.94 21.84
CA ASP A 336 13.15 -6.44 20.48
C ASP A 336 14.17 -7.16 19.59
N LEU A 337 13.72 -7.72 18.46
CA LEU A 337 14.56 -8.37 17.45
C LEU A 337 15.18 -7.37 16.45
N GLY A 338 14.91 -6.06 16.59
CA GLY A 338 15.54 -5.02 15.81
C GLY A 338 17.04 -4.92 16.08
N THR A 339 17.80 -4.57 15.04
CA THR A 339 19.27 -4.50 15.08
C THR A 339 19.83 -3.14 14.68
N TYR A 340 18.98 -2.20 14.23
CA TYR A 340 19.40 -0.85 13.85
C TYR A 340 18.28 0.17 14.05
N GLU A 341 18.63 1.46 14.18
CA GLU A 341 17.64 2.53 14.18
C GLU A 341 17.08 2.74 12.77
N GLY A 342 15.77 2.57 12.61
CA GLY A 342 15.16 2.65 11.29
C GLY A 342 15.31 4.03 10.65
N GLY A 343 15.67 4.03 9.37
CA GLY A 343 16.00 5.24 8.64
C GLY A 343 17.46 5.68 8.72
N THR A 344 18.31 4.84 9.33
CA THR A 344 19.77 4.89 9.15
C THR A 344 20.17 4.07 7.93
N PHE A 345 20.85 4.71 6.98
CA PHE A 345 21.28 4.11 5.72
C PHE A 345 22.80 4.18 5.66
N PRO A 346 23.52 3.12 6.10
CA PRO A 346 24.98 3.14 6.18
C PRO A 346 25.66 3.29 4.81
N GLU A 347 24.93 3.01 3.73
CA GLU A 347 25.39 3.22 2.36
C GLU A 347 25.38 4.69 1.93
N ASP A 348 24.68 5.57 2.65
CA ASP A 348 24.58 6.97 2.32
C ASP A 348 25.72 7.77 2.99
N PRO A 349 26.28 8.81 2.34
CA PRO A 349 27.27 9.66 2.97
C PRO A 349 26.67 10.40 4.19
N PRO A 350 27.49 10.77 5.19
CA PRO A 350 27.02 11.35 6.47
C PRO A 350 26.03 12.52 6.32
N ASP A 351 26.15 13.30 5.24
CA ASP A 351 25.33 14.50 4.99
C ASP A 351 24.12 14.24 4.07
N ALA A 352 23.92 13.02 3.57
CA ALA A 352 22.84 12.71 2.62
C ALA A 352 21.42 12.85 3.22
N GLY A 353 21.30 12.81 4.55
CA GLY A 353 20.03 12.76 5.28
C GLY A 353 19.85 13.81 6.39
N LEU A 354 20.82 14.70 6.62
CA LEU A 354 20.86 15.58 7.80
C LEU A 354 20.83 17.06 7.44
N GLY A 355 19.79 17.46 6.71
CA GLY A 355 19.35 18.85 6.63
C GLY A 355 18.08 19.03 7.46
N GLY A 356 18.22 19.04 8.79
CA GLY A 356 17.19 19.55 9.70
C GLY A 356 16.58 18.51 10.65
N GLU A 357 16.97 18.61 11.92
CA GLU A 357 16.05 18.52 13.05
C GLU A 357 14.92 19.56 12.84
N GLY A 358 13.98 19.20 11.99
CA GLY A 358 12.69 19.82 11.90
C GLY A 358 11.69 18.74 12.21
N SER A 359 11.28 18.65 13.47
CA SER A 359 9.88 18.43 13.76
C SER A 359 9.10 19.57 13.11
N ALA A 360 8.97 19.54 11.77
CA ALA A 360 7.90 20.22 11.09
C ALA A 360 6.66 19.59 11.70
N GLY A 361 6.14 20.26 12.73
CA GLY A 361 5.01 19.81 13.50
C GLY A 361 3.97 19.36 12.49
N TRP A 362 3.47 18.15 12.68
CA TRP A 362 2.26 17.72 12.01
C TRP A 362 1.32 18.93 11.99
N PRO A 363 0.77 19.35 10.84
CA PRO A 363 -0.37 20.26 10.90
C PRO A 363 -1.34 19.63 11.89
N PRO A 364 -1.81 20.39 12.90
CA PRO A 364 -2.53 19.82 14.03
C PRO A 364 -3.57 18.86 13.49
N ALA A 365 -3.57 17.64 14.02
CA ALA A 365 -4.55 16.65 13.63
C ALA A 365 -5.94 17.33 13.67
N PRO A 366 -6.78 17.18 12.63
CA PRO A 366 -8.14 17.68 12.71
C PRO A 366 -8.77 17.14 14.01
N PRO A 367 -9.55 17.95 14.73
CA PRO A 367 -10.15 17.52 15.98
C PRO A 367 -10.81 16.17 15.76
N ALA A 368 -10.46 15.20 16.62
CA ALA A 368 -11.10 13.91 16.59
C ALA A 368 -12.62 14.12 16.55
N PRO A 369 -13.37 13.38 15.72
CA PRO A 369 -14.82 13.47 15.74
C PRO A 369 -15.27 13.34 17.20
N PRO A 370 -16.20 14.21 17.67
CA PRO A 370 -16.58 14.26 19.07
C PRO A 370 -16.85 12.84 19.54
N LYS A 371 -16.09 12.40 20.55
CA LYS A 371 -16.34 11.10 21.18
C LYS A 371 -17.81 11.09 21.52
N LYS A 372 -18.58 10.15 20.94
CA LYS A 372 -19.96 9.93 21.36
C LYS A 372 -19.93 9.88 22.89
N PRO A 373 -20.77 10.67 23.59
CA PRO A 373 -20.82 10.61 25.04
C PRO A 373 -20.92 9.14 25.44
N ARG A 374 -20.01 8.70 26.30
CA ARG A 374 -20.10 7.36 26.89
C ARG A 374 -21.52 7.24 27.39
N ARG A 375 -22.30 6.32 26.83
CA ARG A 375 -23.60 5.99 27.40
C ARG A 375 -23.33 5.70 28.87
N PRO A 376 -24.06 6.33 29.80
CA PRO A 376 -23.94 5.97 31.20
C PRO A 376 -24.15 4.45 31.31
N PRO A 377 -23.43 3.79 32.23
CA PRO A 377 -23.62 2.36 32.45
C PRO A 377 -25.13 2.10 32.60
N ARG A 378 -25.65 1.17 31.82
CA ARG A 378 -27.04 0.72 31.97
C ARG A 378 -27.21 0.32 33.43
N SER A 379 -28.14 0.97 34.12
CA SER A 379 -28.55 0.56 35.45
C SER A 379 -28.87 -0.94 35.42
N PRO A 380 -28.44 -1.71 36.44
CA PRO A 380 -28.80 -3.11 36.52
C PRO A 380 -30.34 -3.25 36.47
N PRO A 381 -30.87 -4.31 35.84
CA PRO A 381 -32.31 -4.52 35.77
C PRO A 381 -32.90 -4.51 37.18
N ARG A 382 -33.94 -3.70 37.40
CA ARG A 382 -34.70 -3.71 38.65
C ARG A 382 -35.22 -5.13 38.90
N PRO A 383 -35.16 -5.64 40.15
CA PRO A 383 -35.81 -6.89 40.50
C PRO A 383 -37.30 -6.78 40.16
N GLN A 384 -37.81 -7.75 39.39
CA GLN A 384 -39.24 -7.90 39.18
C GLN A 384 -39.88 -8.18 40.55
N ARG A 385 -40.81 -7.32 40.97
CA ARG A 385 -41.67 -7.64 42.12
C ARG A 385 -42.52 -8.87 41.75
N PRO A 386 -42.69 -9.84 42.66
CA PRO A 386 -43.60 -10.96 42.43
C PRO A 386 -45.02 -10.42 42.23
N LYS A 387 -45.67 -10.89 41.16
CA LYS A 387 -47.11 -10.66 40.96
C LYS A 387 -47.84 -11.35 42.11
N ALA A 388 -48.55 -10.56 42.92
CA ALA A 388 -49.54 -11.09 43.83
C ALA A 388 -50.68 -11.70 43.02
N SER A 389 -50.95 -12.97 43.28
CA SER A 389 -52.10 -13.72 42.81
C SER A 389 -53.34 -13.28 43.58
N GLN A 390 -54.30 -12.67 42.88
CA GLN A 390 -55.74 -12.76 43.12
C GLN A 390 -56.47 -12.65 41.79
#